data_AF-A0A3D0ZE72-F1
#
_entry.id   AF-A0A3D0ZE72-F1
#
_cell.length_a   1.000
_cell.length_b   1.000
_cell.length_c   1.000
_cell.angle_alpha   90.00
_cell.angle_beta   90.00
_cell.angle_gamma   90.00
#
_symmetry.space_group_name_H-M   'P 1'
#
loop_
_entity.id
_entity.type
_entity.pdbx_description
1 polymer ?
#
loop_
_entity_poly.entity_id
_entity_poly.type
_entity_poly.pdbx_seq_one_letter_code
_entity_poly.pdbx_strand_id
1 'polypeptide(L)' 'RISAEAQAQTVSLAERSYRLTEEAYRAGLQDLLQVQNAEQSLRQARVSMLEQQFNYLNGLIDLEYSIGVPFGTLSEKN' A
#
# COMPACT_ATOMS: atom_id res chain seq x y z
N ARG A 1 11.67 -0.90 -7.47
CA ARG A 1 10.64 -1.45 -8.39
C ARG A 1 10.00 -2.71 -7.81
N ILE A 2 10.78 -3.73 -7.41
CA ILE A 2 10.27 -4.97 -6.79
C ILE A 2 9.38 -4.73 -5.55
N SER A 3 9.73 -3.76 -4.69
CA SER A 3 8.91 -3.43 -3.51
C SER A 3 7.57 -2.78 -3.87
N ALA A 4 7.53 -1.83 -4.81
CA ALA A 4 6.30 -1.14 -5.18
C ALA A 4 5.25 -2.08 -5.82
N GLU A 5 5.69 -3.01 -6.68
CA GLU A 5 4.80 -4.02 -7.27
C GLU A 5 4.30 -5.03 -6.23
N ALA A 6 5.17 -5.50 -5.32
CA ALA A 6 4.78 -6.40 -4.24
C ALA A 6 3.75 -5.76 -3.28
N GLN A 7 3.88 -4.46 -3.00
CA GLN A 7 2.90 -3.71 -2.21
C GLN A 7 1.56 -3.55 -2.95
N ALA A 8 1.58 -3.23 -4.25
CA ALA A 8 0.36 -3.13 -5.04
C ALA A 8 -0.40 -4.47 -5.11
N GLN A 9 0.34 -5.58 -5.23
CA GLN A 9 -0.23 -6.93 -5.16
C GLN A 9 -0.81 -7.24 -3.78
N THR A 10 -0.15 -6.82 -2.69
CA THR A 10 -0.66 -6.96 -1.32
C THR A 10 -1.99 -6.22 -1.12
N VAL A 11 -2.10 -4.98 -1.61
CA VAL A 11 -3.36 -4.21 -1.55
C VAL A 11 -4.44 -4.89 -2.39
N SER A 12 -4.12 -5.34 -3.61
CA SER A 12 -5.08 -6.03 -4.48
C SER A 12 -5.61 -7.34 -3.88
N LEU A 13 -4.73 -8.10 -3.23
CA LEU A 13 -5.08 -9.33 -2.52
C LEU A 13 -6.00 -9.03 -1.33
N ALA A 14 -5.66 -8.02 -0.53
CA ALA A 14 -6.47 -7.60 0.61
C ALA A 14 -7.87 -7.12 0.17
N GLU A 15 -7.96 -6.38 -0.94
CA GLU A 15 -9.25 -5.98 -1.52
C GLU A 15 -10.08 -7.17 -1.98
N ARG A 16 -9.45 -8.16 -2.61
CA ARG A 16 -10.15 -9.36 -3.06
C ARG A 16 -10.63 -10.20 -1.87
N SER A 17 -9.81 -10.32 -0.83
CA SER A 17 -10.18 -11.00 0.41
C SER A 17 -11.36 -10.31 1.12
N TYR A 18 -11.35 -8.97 1.16
CA TYR A 18 -12.46 -8.19 1.72
C TYR A 18 -13.77 -8.44 0.96
N ARG A 19 -13.75 -8.37 -0.38
CA ARG A 19 -14.95 -8.63 -1.21
C ARG A 19 -15.52 -10.03 -0.98
N LEU A 20 -14.66 -11.06 -0.98
CA LEU A 20 -15.08 -12.44 -0.73
C LEU A 20 -15.69 -12.60 0.66
N THR A 21 -15.10 -11.94 1.66
CA THR A 21 -15.57 -11.97 3.04
C THR A 21 -16.92 -11.24 3.20
N GLU A 22 -17.11 -10.13 2.49
CA GLU A 22 -18.36 -9.39 2.45
C GLU A 22 -19.48 -10.22 1.78
N GLU A 23 -19.17 -10.89 0.66
CA GLU A 23 -20.11 -11.78 -0.02
C GLU A 23 -20.52 -12.97 0.87
N ALA A 24 -19.57 -13.60 1.55
CA ALA A 24 -19.83 -14.69 2.48
C ALA A 24 -20.62 -14.22 3.72
N TYR A 25 -20.36 -13.02 4.24
CA TYR A 25 -21.16 -12.41 5.31
C TYR A 25 -22.60 -12.17 4.87
N ARG A 26 -22.81 -11.62 3.66
CA ARG A 26 -24.15 -11.42 3.08
C ARG A 26 -24.89 -12.75 2.86
N ALA A 27 -24.17 -13.82 2.56
CA ALA A 27 -24.70 -15.17 2.47
C ALA A 27 -24.94 -15.84 3.85
N GLY A 28 -24.60 -15.19 4.96
CA GLY A 28 -24.71 -15.73 6.32
C GLY A 28 -23.67 -16.79 6.68
N LEU A 29 -22.62 -16.94 5.86
CA LEU A 29 -21.56 -17.94 6.01
C LEU A 29 -20.36 -17.44 6.84
N GLN A 30 -20.28 -16.13 7.07
CA GLN A 30 -19.22 -15.49 7.86
C GLN A 30 -19.80 -14.51 8.88
N ASP A 31 -19.07 -14.32 9.98
CA ASP A 31 -19.44 -13.37 11.02
C ASP A 31 -19.01 -11.93 10.67
N LEU A 32 -19.73 -10.95 11.22
CA LEU A 32 -19.41 -9.53 11.07
C LEU A 32 -17.97 -9.21 11.50
N LEU A 33 -17.46 -9.91 12.52
CA LEU A 33 -16.07 -9.78 12.98
C LEU A 33 -15.06 -10.10 11.88
N GLN A 34 -15.35 -11.06 11.01
CA GLN A 34 -14.46 -11.42 9.91
C GLN A 34 -14.41 -10.32 8.84
N VAL A 35 -15.56 -9.69 8.55
CA VAL A 35 -15.62 -8.51 7.66
C VAL A 35 -14.80 -7.37 8.22
N GLN A 36 -14.94 -7.07 9.52
CA GLN A 36 -14.17 -6.02 10.18
C GLN A 36 -12.66 -6.30 10.15
N ASN A 37 -12.24 -7.55 10.40
CA ASN A 37 -10.84 -7.95 10.29
C ASN A 37 -10.29 -7.81 8.87
N ALA A 38 -11.08 -8.20 7.85
CA ALA A 38 -10.70 -8.05 6.45
C ALA A 38 -10.60 -6.57 6.05
N GLU A 39 -11.51 -5.73 6.53
CA GLU A 39 -11.51 -4.28 6.30
C GLU A 39 -10.30 -3.60 6.97
N GLN A 40 -9.97 -4.01 8.20
CA GLN A 40 -8.79 -3.55 8.91
C GLN A 40 -7.50 -3.95 8.18
N SER A 41 -7.43 -5.18 7.68
CA SER A 41 -6.29 -5.67 6.90
C SER A 41 -6.10 -4.87 5.60
N LEU A 42 -7.19 -4.55 4.92
CA LEU A 42 -7.17 -3.69 3.73
C LEU A 42 -6.68 -2.28 4.07
N ARG A 43 -7.19 -1.68 5.14
CA ARG A 43 -6.74 -0.35 5.60
C ARG A 43 -5.25 -0.35 5.93
N GLN A 44 -4.77 -1.37 6.64
CA GLN A 44 -3.36 -1.50 6.99
C GLN A 44 -2.47 -1.59 5.74
N ALA A 45 -2.86 -2.42 4.76
CA ALA A 45 -2.13 -2.56 3.50
C ALA A 45 -2.02 -1.23 2.74
N ARG A 46 -3.09 -0.41 2.74
CA ARG A 46 -3.09 0.91 2.11
C ARG A 46 -2.19 1.91 2.83
N VAL A 47 -2.21 1.92 4.17
CA VAL A 47 -1.33 2.79 4.97
C VAL A 47 0.13 2.43 4.71
N SER A 48 0.49 1.15 4.75
CA SER A 48 1.86 0.71 4.48
C SER A 48 2.32 1.05 3.06
N MET A 49 1.43 1.04 2.07
CA MET A 49 1.76 1.52 0.71
C MET A 49 2.09 3.02 0.69
N LEU A 50 1.32 3.85 1.41
CA LEU A 50 1.57 5.29 1.50
C LEU A 50 2.86 5.61 2.24
N GLU A 51 3.13 4.93 3.36
CA GLU A 51 4.40 5.07 4.10
C GLU A 51 5.60 4.72 3.22
N GLN A 52 5.50 3.66 2.42
CA GLN A 52 6.57 3.27 1.50
C GLN A 52 6.82 4.34 0.42
N GLN A 53 5.75 4.95 -0.12
CA GLN A 53 5.89 6.05 -1.09
C GLN A 53 6.55 7.27 -0.46
N PHE A 54 6.16 7.62 0.77
CA PHE A 54 6.80 8.69 1.53
C PHE A 54 8.27 8.41 1.80
N ASN A 55 8.60 7.20 2.25
CA ASN A 55 9.97 6.79 2.51
C ASN A 55 10.82 6.79 1.23
N TYR A 56 10.25 6.40 0.10
CA TYR A 56 10.92 6.47 -1.20
C TYR A 56 11.18 7.92 -1.61
N LEU A 57 10.19 8.82 -1.44
CA LEU A 57 10.35 10.23 -1.75
C LEU A 57 11.42 10.87 -0.87
N ASN A 58 11.36 10.64 0.45
CA ASN A 58 12.34 11.14 1.39
C ASN A 58 13.75 10.59 1.09
N GLY A 59 13.88 9.30 0.81
CA GLY A 59 15.16 8.72 0.42
C GLY A 59 15.72 9.30 -0.88
N LEU A 60 14.85 9.68 -1.83
CA LEU A 60 15.28 10.38 -3.04
C LEU A 60 15.77 11.79 -2.72
N ILE A 61 15.05 12.53 -1.88
CA ILE A 61 15.42 13.89 -1.44
C ILE A 61 16.74 13.86 -0.65
N ASP A 62 16.89 12.92 0.27
CA ASP A 62 18.12 12.73 1.05
C ASP A 62 19.30 12.37 0.15
N LEU A 63 19.07 11.57 -0.89
CA LEU A 63 20.07 11.24 -1.89
C LEU A 63 20.45 12.48 -2.71
N GLU A 64 19.47 13.25 -3.20
CA GLU A 64 19.69 14.50 -3.94
C GLU A 64 20.54 15.48 -3.12
N TYR A 65 20.22 15.62 -1.83
CA TYR A 65 20.98 16.44 -0.90
C TYR A 65 22.41 15.91 -0.68
N SER A 66 22.56 14.59 -0.53
CA SER A 66 23.86 13.94 -0.29
C SER A 66 24.82 14.05 -1.48
N ILE A 67 24.29 14.06 -2.70
CA ILE A 67 25.10 14.20 -3.93
C ILE A 67 25.19 15.66 -4.41
N GLY A 68 24.60 16.60 -3.65
CA GLY A 68 24.68 18.04 -3.90
C GLY A 68 23.92 18.53 -5.13
N VAL A 69 22.91 17.78 -5.58
CA VAL A 69 22.05 18.20 -6.71
C VAL A 69 20.80 18.93 -6.18
N PRO A 70 20.27 19.91 -6.94
CA PRO A 70 19.01 20.56 -6.58
C PRO A 70 17.85 19.57 -6.46
N PHE A 71 16.90 19.88 -5.58
CA PHE A 71 15.66 19.13 -5.41
C PHE A 71 14.92 18.96 -6.75
N GLY A 72 14.47 17.73 -7.04
CA GLY A 72 13.68 17.41 -8.22
C GLY A 72 14.48 16.99 -9.45
N THR A 73 15.82 17.07 -9.40
CA THR A 73 16.72 16.70 -10.50
C THR A 73 16.59 15.22 -10.89
N LEU A 74 16.32 14.34 -9.91
CA LEU A 74 16.15 12.91 -10.15
C LEU A 74 14.68 12.52 -10.37
N SER A 75 13.73 13.39 -9.98
CA SER A 75 12.30 13.20 -10.17
C SER A 75 11.85 13.46 -11.62
N GLU A 76 12.46 14.45 -12.30
CA GLU A 76 12.11 14.80 -13.70
C GLU A 76 12.66 13.84 -14.76
N LYS A 77 13.55 12.91 -14.38
CA LYS A 77 14.28 12.05 -15.34
C LYS A 77 13.65 10.68 -15.58
N ASN A 78 12.47 10.40 -15.02
CA ASN A 78 11.73 9.14 -15.21
C ASN A 78 10.35 9.36 -15.84
#